data_AF-A0A3N5M3F7-F1
#
_entry.id   AF-A0A3N5M3F7-F1
#
_cell.length_a   1.000
_cell.length_b   1.000
_cell.length_c   1.000
_cell.angle_alpha   90.00
_cell.angle_beta   90.00
_cell.angle_gamma   90.00
#
_symmetry.space_group_name_H-M   'P 1'
#
loop_
_entity.id
_entity.type
_entity.pdbx_description
1 polymer ?
#
loop_
_entity_poly.entity_id
_entity_poly.type
_entity_poly.pdbx_seq_one_letter_code
_entity_poly.pdbx_strand_id
1 'polypeptide(L)'
;MTEFNVRAYYISAQATAPQICWDWIQFLSSEADVIDLLPVRRSIAASSQWQSEVDPDALSAYLDTLEFGNTSLFTPGAETRWLDYTDPWLSEAYISVLAGSDAKAALGIAQQKGTAFLECFYQLDEYADMNAILSCALSVDSNYPQP
;
A
#
# COMPACT_ATOMS: atom_id res chain seq x y z
N MET A 1 -1.35 2.28 -13.00
CA MET A 1 -2.29 1.28 -12.44
C MET A 1 -2.59 1.77 -11.04
N THR A 2 -3.86 1.91 -10.69
CA THR A 2 -4.33 2.73 -9.56
C THR A 2 -4.03 2.08 -8.20
N GLU A 3 -3.41 2.84 -7.31
CA GLU A 3 -3.06 2.41 -5.94
C GLU A 3 -4.28 2.37 -5.05
N PHE A 4 -4.79 1.17 -4.89
CA PHE A 4 -5.63 0.86 -3.75
C PHE A 4 -5.13 -0.44 -3.15
N ASN A 5 -5.22 -0.59 -1.83
CA ASN A 5 -5.24 -1.93 -1.24
C ASN A 5 -6.53 -2.59 -1.74
N VAL A 6 -6.49 -3.13 -2.96
CA VAL A 6 -7.66 -3.66 -3.64
C VAL A 6 -7.95 -5.01 -3.03
N ARG A 7 -9.05 -5.10 -2.30
CA ARG A 7 -9.64 -6.39 -1.98
C ARG A 7 -10.38 -6.88 -3.21
N ALA A 8 -9.96 -8.03 -3.73
CA ALA A 8 -10.56 -8.66 -4.89
C ALA A 8 -11.17 -10.01 -4.52
N TYR A 9 -12.22 -10.38 -5.25
CA TYR A 9 -12.75 -11.74 -5.22
C TYR A 9 -11.99 -12.61 -6.22
N TYR A 10 -11.73 -13.86 -5.86
CA TYR A 10 -11.03 -14.83 -6.70
C TYR A 10 -11.86 -16.11 -6.83
N ILE A 11 -11.77 -16.75 -8.00
CA ILE A 11 -12.36 -18.07 -8.25
C ILE A 11 -11.21 -19.08 -8.25
N SER A 12 -11.29 -20.09 -7.39
CA SER A 12 -10.33 -21.19 -7.39
C SER A 12 -10.37 -21.94 -8.72
N ALA A 13 -9.20 -22.31 -9.24
CA ALA A 13 -9.09 -23.16 -10.43
C ALA A 13 -9.68 -24.57 -10.23
N GLN A 14 -9.92 -24.98 -8.98
CA GLN A 14 -10.56 -26.26 -8.64
C GLN A 14 -12.05 -26.11 -8.30
N ALA A 15 -12.65 -24.94 -8.52
CA ALA A 15 -14.07 -24.73 -8.25
C ALA A 15 -14.94 -25.69 -9.08
N THR A 16 -15.89 -26.36 -8.41
CA THR A 16 -16.81 -27.31 -9.08
C THR A 16 -17.82 -26.61 -9.99
N ALA A 17 -18.11 -25.33 -9.74
CA ALA A 17 -19.04 -24.52 -10.53
C ALA A 17 -18.52 -23.08 -10.73
N PRO A 18 -17.43 -22.89 -11.50
CA PRO A 18 -16.78 -21.59 -11.63
C PRO A 18 -17.69 -20.52 -12.24
N GLN A 19 -18.61 -20.91 -13.12
CA GLN A 19 -19.59 -19.98 -13.70
C GLN A 19 -20.55 -19.41 -12.63
N ILE A 20 -21.02 -20.24 -11.70
CA ILE A 20 -21.90 -19.78 -10.62
C ILE A 20 -21.13 -18.83 -9.69
N CYS A 21 -19.87 -19.15 -9.38
CA CYS A 21 -19.02 -18.25 -8.61
C CYS A 21 -18.83 -16.90 -9.33
N TRP A 22 -18.67 -16.91 -10.65
CA TRP A 22 -18.57 -15.69 -11.45
C TRP A 22 -19.84 -14.87 -11.40
N ASP A 23 -21.00 -15.48 -11.59
CA ASP A 23 -22.29 -14.80 -11.55
C ASP A 23 -22.52 -14.13 -10.17
N TRP A 24 -22.11 -14.80 -9.08
CA TRP A 24 -22.12 -14.22 -7.73
C TRP A 24 -21.17 -13.04 -7.57
N ILE A 25 -19.94 -13.13 -8.09
CA ILE A 25 -19.00 -12.00 -8.05
C ILE A 25 -19.55 -10.82 -8.84
N GLN A 26 -20.19 -11.07 -9.99
CA GLN A 26 -20.84 -10.02 -10.77
C GLN A 26 -21.93 -9.31 -9.96
N PHE A 27 -22.81 -10.09 -9.34
CA PHE A 27 -23.86 -9.57 -8.45
C PHE A 27 -23.26 -8.77 -7.28
N LEU A 28 -22.34 -9.33 -6.49
CA LEU A 28 -21.74 -8.61 -5.37
C LEU A 28 -21.00 -7.34 -5.81
N SER A 29 -20.45 -7.33 -7.04
CA SER A 29 -19.78 -6.14 -7.59
C SER A 29 -20.72 -5.03 -8.05
N SER A 30 -22.04 -5.25 -8.08
CA SER A 30 -23.05 -4.21 -8.37
C SER A 30 -23.70 -3.61 -7.14
N GLU A 31 -23.50 -4.20 -5.96
CA GLU A 31 -24.14 -3.76 -4.73
C GLU A 31 -23.25 -2.78 -3.97
N ALA A 32 -23.78 -1.59 -3.65
CA ALA A 32 -23.07 -0.59 -2.85
C ALA A 32 -22.83 -1.08 -1.41
N ASP A 33 -23.82 -1.76 -0.83
CA ASP A 33 -23.84 -2.20 0.58
C ASP A 33 -22.82 -3.30 0.91
N VAL A 34 -22.18 -3.89 -0.10
CA VAL A 34 -21.16 -4.95 0.08
C VAL A 34 -19.76 -4.35 0.22
N ILE A 35 -19.61 -3.04 0.01
CA ILE A 35 -18.31 -2.37 -0.09
C ILE A 35 -18.18 -1.31 1.02
N ASP A 36 -17.51 -1.66 2.12
CA ASP A 36 -17.22 -0.75 3.24
C ASP A 36 -16.11 0.29 2.94
N LEU A 37 -15.62 0.34 1.70
CA LEU A 37 -14.49 1.18 1.24
C LEU A 37 -14.88 1.93 -0.04
N LEU A 38 -13.90 2.57 -0.70
CA LEU A 38 -14.06 3.19 -2.01
C LEU A 38 -14.33 2.11 -3.10
N PRO A 39 -15.49 2.12 -3.77
CA PRO A 39 -15.80 1.18 -4.84
C PRO A 39 -14.90 1.45 -6.04
N VAL A 40 -14.25 0.39 -6.53
CA VAL A 40 -13.44 0.46 -7.75
C VAL A 40 -14.31 0.80 -8.97
N ARG A 41 -15.59 0.39 -8.96
CA ARG A 41 -16.55 0.75 -10.01
C ARG A 41 -17.03 2.18 -9.82
N ARG A 42 -16.61 3.07 -10.73
CA ARG A 42 -17.06 4.47 -10.79
C ARG A 42 -18.58 4.63 -10.79
N SER A 43 -19.33 3.71 -11.41
CA SER A 43 -20.80 3.76 -11.40
C SER A 43 -21.41 3.57 -10.01
N ILE A 44 -20.76 2.79 -9.14
CA ILE A 44 -21.19 2.57 -7.75
C ILE A 44 -20.75 3.76 -6.89
N ALA A 45 -19.51 4.24 -7.06
CA ALA A 45 -19.02 5.44 -6.37
C ALA A 45 -19.81 6.72 -6.74
N ALA A 46 -20.41 6.76 -7.93
CA ALA A 46 -21.29 7.85 -8.38
C ALA A 46 -22.75 7.67 -7.93
N SER A 47 -23.12 6.55 -7.30
CA SER A 47 -24.49 6.28 -6.86
C SER A 47 -24.85 7.07 -5.60
N SER A 48 -26.11 7.51 -5.49
CA SER A 48 -26.59 8.19 -4.28
C SER A 48 -26.56 7.28 -3.05
N GLN A 49 -26.72 5.97 -3.25
CA GLN A 49 -26.70 4.97 -2.18
C GLN A 49 -25.35 4.98 -1.47
N TRP A 50 -24.25 4.75 -2.21
CA TRP A 50 -22.91 4.77 -1.63
C TRP A 50 -22.54 6.16 -1.09
N GLN A 51 -22.79 7.24 -1.85
CA GLN A 51 -22.42 8.59 -1.41
C GLN A 51 -23.11 9.03 -0.12
N SER A 52 -24.31 8.50 0.17
CA SER A 52 -25.03 8.80 1.41
C SER A 52 -24.43 8.16 2.66
N GLU A 53 -23.58 7.14 2.48
CA GLU A 53 -22.89 6.42 3.56
C GLU A 53 -21.49 6.99 3.85
N VAL A 54 -20.97 7.83 2.94
CA VAL A 54 -19.66 8.46 3.06
C VAL A 54 -19.79 9.79 3.79
N ASP A 55 -18.81 10.08 4.65
CA ASP A 55 -18.70 11.41 5.26
C ASP A 55 -18.64 12.50 4.16
N PRO A 56 -19.54 13.49 4.18
CA PRO A 56 -19.57 14.55 3.17
C PRO A 56 -18.24 15.29 3.00
N ASP A 57 -17.45 15.43 4.07
CA ASP A 57 -16.15 16.11 4.04
C ASP A 57 -15.07 15.25 3.39
N ALA A 58 -15.24 13.92 3.39
CA ALA A 58 -14.33 12.97 2.76
C ALA A 58 -14.72 12.60 1.32
N LEU A 59 -15.99 12.81 0.93
CA LEU A 59 -16.53 12.34 -0.35
C LEU A 59 -15.75 12.87 -1.56
N SER A 60 -15.40 14.16 -1.58
CA SER A 60 -14.62 14.72 -2.69
C SER A 60 -13.24 14.08 -2.81
N ALA A 61 -12.55 13.86 -1.69
CA ALA A 61 -11.23 13.22 -1.67
C ALA A 61 -11.29 11.78 -2.21
N TYR A 62 -12.34 11.03 -1.86
CA TYR A 62 -12.56 9.68 -2.38
C TYR A 62 -12.77 9.68 -3.91
N LEU A 63 -13.61 10.58 -4.41
CA LEU A 63 -13.88 10.69 -5.85
C LEU A 63 -12.65 11.15 -6.63
N ASP A 64 -11.90 12.12 -6.10
CA ASP A 64 -10.64 12.60 -6.67
C ASP A 64 -9.61 11.47 -6.76
N THR A 65 -9.58 10.58 -5.77
CA THR A 65 -8.66 9.42 -5.80
C THR A 65 -8.97 8.47 -6.97
N LEU A 66 -10.23 8.28 -7.34
CA LEU A 66 -10.64 7.48 -8.52
C LEU A 66 -10.31 8.16 -9.86
N GLU A 67 -10.20 9.48 -9.86
CA GLU A 67 -9.87 10.28 -11.04
C GLU A 67 -8.36 10.37 -11.27
N PHE A 68 -7.59 10.64 -10.22
CA PHE A 68 -6.17 10.99 -10.29
C PHE A 68 -5.20 9.89 -9.89
N GLY A 69 -5.67 8.75 -9.36
CA GLY A 69 -4.81 7.70 -8.82
C GLY A 69 -3.96 6.94 -9.84
N ASN A 70 -3.48 7.53 -10.95
CA ASN A 70 -2.82 6.79 -12.03
C ASN A 70 -1.41 6.30 -11.72
N THR A 71 -0.76 6.85 -10.68
CA THR A 71 0.57 6.41 -10.23
C THR A 71 0.42 5.20 -9.33
N SER A 72 1.43 4.33 -9.34
CA SER A 72 1.60 3.25 -8.37
C SER A 72 2.87 3.44 -7.57
N LEU A 73 2.77 3.75 -6.28
CA LEU A 73 3.82 3.80 -5.26
C LEU A 73 4.16 2.37 -4.83
N PHE A 74 3.26 1.40 -5.02
CA PHE A 74 3.50 -0.02 -4.74
C PHE A 74 4.10 -0.81 -5.92
N THR A 75 4.00 -0.30 -7.16
CA THR A 75 4.73 -0.88 -8.30
C THR A 75 6.23 -0.80 -8.07
N PRO A 76 6.78 0.34 -7.57
CA PRO A 76 8.11 0.39 -7.00
C PRO A 76 8.32 -0.68 -5.93
N GLY A 77 7.49 -0.84 -4.89
CA GLY A 77 7.72 -1.85 -3.84
C GLY A 77 7.89 -3.29 -4.36
N ALA A 78 7.02 -3.71 -5.30
CA ALA A 78 7.10 -5.03 -5.92
C ALA A 78 8.30 -5.18 -6.89
N GLU A 79 8.70 -4.10 -7.58
CA GLU A 79 9.85 -4.08 -8.50
C GLU A 79 11.17 -3.75 -7.79
N THR A 80 11.11 -3.22 -6.58
CA THR A 80 12.19 -2.61 -5.82
C THR A 80 12.23 -3.26 -4.45
N ARG A 81 12.76 -4.49 -4.43
CA ARG A 81 12.86 -5.39 -3.28
C ARG A 81 13.32 -4.75 -1.96
N TRP A 82 14.09 -3.67 -2.02
CA TRP A 82 14.63 -2.98 -0.86
C TRP A 82 13.68 -1.92 -0.27
N LEU A 83 12.67 -1.47 -1.02
CA LEU A 83 11.85 -0.30 -0.66
C LEU A 83 11.09 -0.53 0.65
N ASP A 84 10.44 -1.69 0.78
CA ASP A 84 9.69 -2.07 1.99
C ASP A 84 10.58 -2.07 3.25
N TYR A 85 11.89 -2.27 3.10
CA TYR A 85 12.84 -2.25 4.21
C TYR A 85 13.28 -0.84 4.62
N THR A 86 12.86 0.18 3.89
CA THR A 86 13.12 1.59 4.22
C THR A 86 11.90 2.28 4.85
N ASP A 87 10.71 1.71 4.69
CA ASP A 87 9.43 2.23 5.19
C ASP A 87 9.40 2.51 6.71
N PRO A 88 10.01 1.69 7.59
CA PRO A 88 10.04 1.99 9.01
C PRO A 88 10.70 3.33 9.33
N TRP A 89 11.78 3.69 8.65
CA TRP A 89 12.47 4.96 8.89
C TRP A 89 11.70 6.15 8.34
N LEU A 90 11.02 5.98 7.21
CA LEU A 90 10.11 7.00 6.70
C LEU A 90 8.94 7.23 7.67
N SER A 91 8.37 6.15 8.21
CA SER A 91 7.30 6.20 9.20
C SER A 91 7.76 6.87 10.50
N GLU A 92 8.97 6.54 10.99
CA GLU A 92 9.60 7.19 12.16
C GLU A 92 9.77 8.70 11.95
N ALA A 93 10.22 9.11 10.75
CA ALA A 93 10.33 10.51 10.40
C ALA A 93 8.96 11.20 10.40
N TYR A 94 7.93 10.60 9.79
CA TYR A 94 6.58 11.17 9.82
C TYR A 94 6.04 11.35 11.24
N ILE A 95 6.18 10.33 12.08
CA ILE A 95 5.77 10.41 13.49
C ILE A 95 6.51 11.53 14.21
N SER A 96 7.82 11.66 13.98
CA SER A 96 8.65 12.71 14.60
C SER A 96 8.22 14.12 14.18
N VAL A 97 7.87 14.31 12.90
CA VAL A 97 7.37 15.59 12.38
C VAL A 97 6.01 15.94 12.96
N LEU A 98 5.10 14.96 13.03
CA LEU A 98 3.79 15.15 13.67
C LEU A 98 3.92 15.47 15.16
N ALA A 99 4.98 14.98 15.82
CA ALA A 99 5.32 15.33 17.20
C ALA A 99 6.02 16.70 17.34
N GLY A 100 6.24 17.44 16.24
CA GLY A 100 6.80 18.80 16.25
C GLY A 100 8.29 18.90 15.93
N SER A 101 8.94 17.82 15.50
CA SER A 101 10.32 17.87 15.02
C SER A 101 10.43 18.58 13.67
N ASP A 102 11.61 19.13 13.37
CA ASP A 102 11.89 19.72 12.05
C ASP A 102 11.81 18.67 10.94
N ALA A 103 11.02 18.95 9.90
CA ALA A 103 10.78 18.01 8.81
C ALA A 103 12.04 17.67 8.02
N LYS A 104 12.89 18.66 7.77
CA LYS A 104 14.13 18.45 7.01
C LYS A 104 15.10 17.57 7.79
N ALA A 105 15.23 17.80 9.09
CA ALA A 105 16.08 16.99 9.96
C ALA A 105 15.57 15.54 10.07
N ALA A 106 14.27 15.34 10.34
CA ALA A 106 13.68 14.01 10.48
C ALA A 106 13.78 13.19 9.18
N LEU A 107 13.43 13.78 8.04
CA LEU A 107 13.56 13.13 6.74
C LEU A 107 15.04 12.91 6.35
N GLY A 108 15.94 13.81 6.76
CA GLY A 108 17.37 13.65 6.57
C GLY A 108 17.93 12.41 7.27
N ILE A 109 17.47 12.14 8.50
CA ILE A 109 17.82 10.92 9.25
C ILE A 109 17.30 9.68 8.50
N ALA A 110 16.03 9.67 8.09
CA ALA A 110 15.46 8.56 7.33
C ALA A 110 16.21 8.30 6.02
N GLN A 111 16.55 9.35 5.27
CA GLN A 111 17.33 9.26 4.05
C GLN A 111 18.73 8.71 4.31
N GLN A 112 19.39 9.15 5.38
CA GLN A 112 20.72 8.65 5.73
C GLN A 112 20.69 7.14 6.04
N LYS A 113 19.73 6.69 6.86
CA LYS A 113 19.55 5.27 7.17
C LYS A 113 19.25 4.46 5.91
N GLY A 114 18.30 4.93 5.09
CA GLY A 114 17.95 4.32 3.80
C GLY A 114 19.16 4.17 2.87
N THR A 115 19.98 5.22 2.76
CA THR A 115 21.19 5.21 1.91
C THR A 115 22.22 4.19 2.41
N ALA A 116 22.52 4.17 3.71
CA ALA A 116 23.46 3.21 4.29
C ALA A 116 22.98 1.76 4.14
N PHE A 117 21.67 1.53 4.23
CA PHE A 117 21.09 0.23 3.97
C PHE A 117 21.26 -0.20 2.51
N LEU A 118 21.03 0.71 1.56
CA LEU A 118 21.23 0.42 0.13
C LEU A 118 22.68 0.07 -0.19
N GLU A 119 23.64 0.74 0.44
CA GLU A 119 25.06 0.40 0.29
C GLU A 119 25.34 -1.05 0.67
N CYS A 120 24.74 -1.56 1.75
CA CYS A 120 24.83 -2.96 2.14
C CYS A 120 24.02 -3.88 1.20
N PHE A 121 22.78 -3.51 0.90
CA PHE A 121 21.86 -4.29 0.07
C PHE A 121 22.43 -4.59 -1.31
N TYR A 122 23.07 -3.60 -1.96
CA TYR A 122 23.68 -3.78 -3.28
C TYR A 122 24.93 -4.67 -3.29
N GLN A 123 25.46 -5.06 -2.12
CA GLN A 123 26.52 -6.07 -2.00
C GLN A 123 25.98 -7.48 -1.80
N LEU A 124 24.68 -7.64 -1.58
CA LEU A 124 24.05 -8.95 -1.43
C LEU A 124 23.93 -9.66 -2.78
N ASP A 125 23.89 -10.99 -2.73
CA ASP A 125 23.52 -11.81 -3.88
C ASP A 125 22.08 -11.47 -4.33
N GLU A 126 21.81 -11.54 -5.63
CA GLU A 126 20.48 -11.27 -6.21
C GLU A 126 19.38 -12.12 -5.55
N TYR A 127 19.74 -13.34 -5.12
CA TYR A 127 18.85 -14.29 -4.46
C TYR A 127 19.03 -14.34 -2.94
N ALA A 128 19.71 -13.36 -2.35
CA ALA A 128 19.87 -13.26 -0.90
C ALA A 128 18.51 -13.40 -0.20
N ASP A 129 18.45 -14.13 0.91
CA ASP A 129 17.18 -14.34 1.61
C ASP A 129 16.77 -13.10 2.46
N MET A 130 15.60 -13.18 3.08
CA MET A 130 15.08 -12.12 3.94
C MET A 130 16.00 -11.83 5.14
N ASN A 131 16.69 -12.82 5.68
CA ASN A 131 17.57 -12.63 6.84
C ASN A 131 18.81 -11.84 6.46
N ALA A 132 19.38 -12.10 5.27
CA ALA A 132 20.50 -11.34 4.74
C ALA A 132 20.11 -9.86 4.56
N ILE A 133 18.93 -9.59 3.99
CA ILE A 133 18.43 -8.21 3.82
C ILE A 133 18.19 -7.54 5.18
N LEU A 134 17.54 -8.24 6.12
CA LEU A 134 17.27 -7.73 7.46
C LEU A 134 18.57 -7.43 8.23
N SER A 135 19.63 -8.21 8.00
CA SER A 135 20.94 -7.96 8.61
C SER A 135 21.54 -6.62 8.17
N CYS A 136 21.34 -6.20 6.92
CA CYS A 136 21.73 -4.88 6.45
C CYS A 136 20.97 -3.78 7.20
N ALA A 137 19.64 -3.92 7.36
CA ALA A 137 18.83 -2.94 8.07
C ALA A 137 19.24 -2.83 9.56
N LEU A 138 19.48 -3.96 10.22
CA LEU A 138 19.97 -4.04 11.60
C LEU A 138 21.38 -3.47 11.79
N SER A 139 22.23 -3.54 10.76
CA SER A 139 23.58 -2.96 10.82
C SER A 139 23.54 -1.42 10.83
N VAL A 140 22.50 -0.83 10.24
CA VAL A 140 22.27 0.62 10.18
C VAL A 140 21.50 1.10 11.41
N ASP A 141 20.51 0.32 11.84
CA ASP A 141 19.63 0.65 12.94
C ASP A 141 19.39 -0.59 13.81
N SER A 142 20.03 -0.63 14.98
CA SER A 142 19.88 -1.74 15.92
C SER A 142 18.45 -1.90 16.45
N ASN A 143 17.61 -0.86 16.30
CA ASN A 143 16.21 -0.86 16.72
C ASN A 143 15.26 -1.12 15.53
N TYR A 144 15.78 -1.53 14.37
CA TYR A 144 14.97 -1.82 13.20
C TYR A 144 13.88 -2.86 13.53
N PRO A 145 12.59 -2.61 13.18
CA PRO A 145 11.50 -3.52 13.51
C PRO A 145 11.74 -4.92 12.98
N GLN A 146 11.65 -5.91 13.86
CA GLN A 146 11.74 -7.31 13.47
C GLN A 146 10.33 -7.83 13.09
N PRO A 147 10.22 -8.70 12.08
CA PRO A 147 8.95 -9.33 11.70
C PRO A 147 8.38 -10.25 12.78
#